data_AF-A0A528V031-F1
#
_entry.id   AF-A0A528V031-F1
#
_cell.length_a   1.000
_cell.length_b   1.000
_cell.length_c   1.000
_cell.angle_alpha   90.00
_cell.angle_beta   90.00
_cell.angle_gamma   90.00
#
_symmetry.space_group_name_H-M   'P 1'
#
loop_
_entity.id
_entity.type
_entity.pdbx_description
1 polymer ?
#
loop_
_entity_poly.entity_id
_entity_poly.type
_entity_poly.pdbx_seq_one_letter_code
_entity_poly.pdbx_strand_id
1 'polypeptide(L)' 'AEVILEKPLLDTLKTGTSATFIVFQTPEEGIGIPVELKGFADGFAALP' A
#
# COMPACT_ATOMS: atom_id res chain seq x y z
N ALA A 1 -12.28 -2.40 2.27
CA ALA A 1 -11.22 -2.99 3.12
C ALA A 1 -10.67 -1.88 3.98
N GLU A 2 -10.58 -2.11 5.29
CA GLU A 2 -9.99 -1.16 6.24
C GLU A 2 -8.72 -1.80 6.77
N VAL A 3 -7.60 -1.08 6.65
CA VAL A 3 -6.29 -1.55 7.09
C VAL A 3 -5.77 -0.52 8.08
N ILE A 4 -5.37 -0.98 9.26
CA ILE A 4 -4.70 -0.13 10.24
C ILE A 4 -3.28 0.10 9.73
N LEU A 5 -3.00 1.32 9.32
CA LEU A 5 -1.66 1.76 8.92
C LEU A 5 -0.86 2.13 10.17
N GLU A 6 -0.21 1.12 10.75
CA GLU A 6 0.75 1.34 11.83
C GLU A 6 1.96 2.14 11.34
N LYS A 7 2.63 2.84 12.27
CA LYS A 7 3.78 3.70 11.96
C LYS A 7 4.89 3.00 11.14
N PRO A 8 5.30 1.76 11.46
CA PRO A 8 6.33 1.07 10.66
C PRO A 8 5.89 0.80 9.23
N LEU A 9 4.61 0.45 9.03
CA LEU A 9 4.04 0.22 7.70
C LEU A 9 3.96 1.52 6.92
N LEU A 10 3.52 2.61 7.56
CA LEU A 10 3.45 3.92 6.94
C LEU A 10 4.83 4.42 6.50
N ASP A 11 5.85 4.28 7.34
CA ASP A 11 7.22 4.67 7.01
C ASP A 11 7.77 3.83 5.84
N THR A 12 7.43 2.55 5.79
CA THR A 12 7.77 1.66 4.66
C THR A 12 7.12 2.13 3.36
N LEU A 13 5.84 2.50 3.39
CA LEU A 13 5.13 3.00 2.20
C LEU A 13 5.64 4.38 1.74
N LYS A 14 6.02 5.26 2.68
CA LYS A 14 6.56 6.60 2.38
C LYS A 14 7.94 6.56 1.73
N THR A 15 8.77 5.58 2.12
CA THR A 15 10.16 5.46 1.62
C THR A 15 10.30 4.44 0.48
N GLY A 16 9.29 3.60 0.28
CA GLY A 16 9.24 2.62 -0.80
C GLY A 16 9.04 3.26 -2.18
N THR A 17 9.45 2.53 -3.22
CA THR A 17 9.30 2.96 -4.63
C THR A 17 8.13 2.28 -5.32
N SER A 18 7.84 1.02 -4.96
CA SER A 18 6.74 0.22 -5.48
C SER A 18 6.20 -0.70 -4.39
N ALA A 19 4.92 -1.03 -4.45
CA ALA A 19 4.30 -2.06 -3.63
C ALA A 19 3.49 -3.03 -4.50
N THR A 20 3.25 -4.23 -3.99
CA THR A 20 2.34 -5.19 -4.64
C THR A 20 1.14 -5.40 -3.73
N PHE A 21 -0.03 -5.00 -4.21
CA PHE A 21 -1.28 -5.27 -3.54
C PHE A 21 -1.79 -6.62 -3.99
N ILE A 22 -1.99 -7.54 -3.05
CA ILE A 22 -2.48 -8.88 -3.37
C ILE A 22 -3.97 -8.93 -3.01
N VAL A 23 -4.80 -9.16 -4.03
CA VAL A 23 -6.24 -9.36 -3.86
C VAL A 23 -6.52 -10.85 -3.92
N PHE A 24 -6.98 -11.41 -2.81
CA PHE A 24 -7.40 -12.81 -2.73
C PHE A 24 -8.89 -12.89 -3.06
N GLN A 25 -9.25 -13.51 -4.19
CA GLN A 25 -10.65 -13.88 -4.46
C GLN A 25 -11.01 -15.17 -3.72
N THR A 26 -10.05 -16.06 -3.59
CA THR A 26 -10.04 -17.24 -2.72
C THR A 26 -8.65 -17.35 -2.08
N PRO A 27 -8.48 -18.08 -0.95
CA PRO A 27 -7.16 -18.25 -0.33
C PRO A 27 -6.11 -18.85 -1.28
N GLU A 28 -6.57 -19.63 -2.26
CA GLU A 28 -5.75 -20.40 -3.19
C GLU A 28 -5.39 -19.59 -4.45
N GLU A 29 -6.14 -18.53 -4.79
CA GLU A 29 -5.89 -17.66 -5.94
C GLU A 29 -5.82 -16.18 -5.54
N GLY A 30 -4.58 -15.68 -5.41
CA GLY A 30 -4.27 -14.27 -5.21
C GLY A 30 -3.84 -13.57 -6.50
N ILE A 31 -4.42 -12.42 -6.81
CA ILE A 31 -4.00 -11.55 -7.92
C ILE A 31 -3.12 -10.43 -7.37
N GLY A 32 -1.86 -10.37 -7.81
CA GLY A 32 -0.93 -9.30 -7.47
C GLY A 32 -1.07 -8.09 -8.41
N ILE A 33 -1.28 -6.91 -7.84
CA ILE A 33 -1.41 -5.64 -8.54
C ILE A 33 -0.20 -4.78 -8.14
N PRO A 34 0.77 -4.54 -9.04
CA PRO A 34 1.86 -3.63 -8.75
C PRO A 34 1.35 -2.20 -8.71
N VAL A 35 1.81 -1.42 -7.73
CA VAL A 35 1.53 0.00 -7.61
C VAL A 35 2.83 0.77 -7.42
N GLU A 36 2.91 1.94 -8.06
CA GLU A 36 3.99 2.89 -7.81
C GLU A 36 3.71 3.68 -6.54
N LEU A 37 4.72 3.81 -5.68
CA LEU A 37 4.62 4.59 -4.45
C LEU A 37 5.16 6.02 -4.61
N LYS A 38 5.53 6.41 -5.84
CA LYS A 38 5.94 7.77 -6.15
C LYS A 38 4.81 8.75 -5.81
N GLY A 39 5.09 9.71 -4.93
CA GLY A 39 4.11 10.70 -4.47
C GLY A 39 3.17 10.21 -3.36
N PHE A 40 3.35 8.98 -2.85
CA PHE A 40 2.55 8.46 -1.74
C PHE A 40 2.68 9.33 -0.48
N ALA A 41 3.91 9.73 -0.12
CA ALA A 41 4.14 10.53 1.08
C ALA A 41 3.42 11.89 1.02
N ASP A 42 3.49 12.56 -0.12
CA ASP A 42 2.84 13.86 -0.35
C ASP A 42 1.32 13.71 -0.36
N GLY A 43 0.81 12.69 -1.07
CA GLY A 43 -0.62 12.39 -1.13
C GLY A 43 -1.20 12.03 0.24
N PHE A 44 -0.46 11.26 1.04
CA PHE A 44 -0.86 10.90 2.40
C PHE A 44 -0.86 12.12 3.34
N ALA A 45 0.12 13.03 3.20
CA ALA A 45 0.17 14.26 3.98
C ALA A 45 -0.95 15.27 3.60
N ALA A 46 -1.53 15.14 2.41
CA ALA A 46 -2.61 15.99 1.91
C ALA A 46 -4.03 15.49 2.27
N LEU A 47 -4.14 14.35 2.96
CA LEU A 47 -5.44 13.82 3.41
C LEU A 47 -6.01 14.71 4.55
N PRO A 48 -7.32 15.03 4.54
CA PRO A 48 -7.97 15.84 5.57
C PRO A 48 -8.09 15.11 6.92
#